data_AF-A0A382HT45-F1
#
_entry.id   AF-A0A382HT45-F1
#
_cell.length_a   1.000
_cell.length_b   1.000
_cell.length_c   1.000
_cell.angle_alpha   90.00
_cell.angle_beta   90.00
_cell.angle_gamma   90.00
#
_symmetry.space_group_name_H-M   'P 1'
#
loop_
_entity.id
_entity.type
_entity.pdbx_description
1 polymer ?
#
loop_
_entity_poly.entity_id
_entity_poly.type
_entity_poly.pdbx_seq_one_letter_code
_entity_poly.pdbx_strand_id
1 'polypeptide(L)'
;MPKATRSIIIPLGNIQFAFDTENLREHTVWRGKLDLYGPQYVNAKRPFIAQPNGQLLWGNPPTLPWRTKPPGAEFTLDGDQPKGKFTATTTDGKSVTLRYTLQLATGESVAVQLQPSNSSRGLQRAMTISQCKSPLWFLANSFQNGTAKRGVTVDGIGGLAVEVTNSPLSYTETIITELGAETIYDTQTIETVAEQHW
;
A
#
# COMPACT_ATOMS: atom_id res chain seq x y z
N MET A 1 24.22 -6.35 -4.49
CA MET A 1 23.11 -7.05 -3.81
C MET A 1 21.88 -6.98 -4.71
N PRO A 2 21.14 -8.08 -4.94
CA PRO A 2 19.83 -8.01 -5.57
C PRO A 2 18.91 -7.15 -4.68
N LYS A 3 18.37 -6.06 -5.22
CA LYS A 3 17.33 -5.29 -4.52
C LYS A 3 16.04 -6.12 -4.56
N ALA A 4 15.32 -6.18 -3.45
CA ALA A 4 13.99 -6.79 -3.42
C ALA A 4 13.08 -6.07 -4.44
N THR A 5 12.15 -6.79 -5.06
CA THR A 5 11.16 -6.21 -5.97
C THR A 5 10.38 -5.13 -5.22
N ARG A 6 10.34 -3.91 -5.77
CA ARG A 6 9.65 -2.77 -5.14
C ARG A 6 8.18 -3.06 -4.89
N SER A 7 7.50 -3.71 -5.82
CA SER A 7 6.10 -4.12 -5.67
C SER A 7 5.92 -5.64 -5.72
N ILE A 8 5.19 -6.19 -4.76
CA ILE A 8 4.74 -7.59 -4.71
C ILE A 8 3.26 -7.63 -5.06
N ILE A 9 2.90 -8.37 -6.11
CA ILE A 9 1.51 -8.56 -6.52
C ILE A 9 0.99 -9.88 -5.97
N ILE A 10 -0.10 -9.83 -5.20
CA ILE A 10 -0.75 -10.99 -4.59
C ILE A 10 -2.15 -11.13 -5.20
N PRO A 11 -2.38 -12.17 -6.02
CA PRO A 11 -3.70 -12.47 -6.56
C PRO A 11 -4.63 -13.03 -5.47
N LEU A 12 -5.81 -12.43 -5.32
CA LEU A 12 -6.81 -12.78 -4.31
C LEU A 12 -8.16 -13.02 -5.00
N GLY A 13 -8.23 -14.09 -5.79
CA GLY A 13 -9.34 -14.34 -6.70
C GLY A 13 -9.30 -13.37 -7.89
N ASN A 14 -10.33 -12.55 -8.05
CA ASN A 14 -10.39 -11.52 -9.09
C ASN A 14 -9.82 -10.15 -8.67
N ILE A 15 -9.36 -10.03 -7.43
CA ILE A 15 -8.72 -8.83 -6.89
C ILE A 15 -7.20 -9.04 -6.95
N GLN A 16 -6.48 -8.02 -7.39
CA GLN A 16 -5.02 -7.95 -7.29
C GLN A 16 -4.67 -7.00 -6.15
N PHE A 17 -3.80 -7.45 -5.26
CA PHE A 17 -3.30 -6.66 -4.14
C PHE A 17 -1.81 -6.36 -4.37
N ALA A 18 -1.46 -5.09 -4.55
CA ALA A 18 -0.07 -4.69 -4.73
C ALA A 18 0.50 -4.06 -3.47
N PHE A 19 1.61 -4.63 -3.00
CA PHE A 19 2.33 -4.17 -1.82
C PHE A 19 3.69 -3.61 -2.18
N ASP A 20 3.97 -2.39 -1.76
CA ASP A 20 5.24 -1.70 -1.92
C ASP A 20 6.16 -2.05 -0.75
N THR A 21 7.28 -2.74 -1.02
CA THR A 21 8.25 -3.19 -0.01
C THR A 21 9.17 -2.08 0.48
N GLU A 22 9.20 -0.93 -0.19
CA GLU A 22 9.96 0.24 0.24
C GLU A 22 9.15 1.05 1.24
N ASN A 23 7.90 1.37 0.90
CA ASN A 23 6.99 2.12 1.76
C ASN A 23 6.12 1.23 2.67
N LEU A 24 6.28 -0.09 2.64
CA LEU A 24 5.52 -1.06 3.44
C LEU A 24 4.01 -0.85 3.44
N ARG A 25 3.48 -0.48 2.27
CA ARG A 25 2.07 -0.11 2.08
C ARG A 25 1.43 -0.99 1.02
N GLU A 26 0.15 -1.21 1.16
CA GLU A 26 -0.68 -1.52 0.01
C GLU A 26 -0.76 -0.27 -0.88
N HIS A 27 -0.21 -0.33 -2.09
CA HIS A 27 -0.19 0.85 -2.97
C HIS A 27 -1.35 0.90 -3.96
N THR A 28 -1.82 -0.24 -4.44
CA THR A 28 -2.90 -0.32 -5.43
C THR A 28 -3.66 -1.62 -5.27
N VAL A 29 -4.98 -1.52 -5.22
CA VAL A 29 -5.88 -2.67 -5.26
C VAL A 29 -6.85 -2.48 -6.41
N TRP A 30 -6.94 -3.47 -7.30
CA TRP A 30 -7.81 -3.41 -8.47
C TRP A 30 -8.46 -4.76 -8.75
N ARG A 31 -9.55 -4.73 -9.50
CA ARG A 31 -10.17 -5.92 -10.07
C ARG A 31 -9.72 -6.08 -11.52
N GLY A 32 -9.08 -7.21 -11.83
CA GLY A 32 -8.61 -7.53 -13.17
C GLY A 32 -7.26 -8.25 -13.17
N LYS A 33 -6.48 -8.03 -14.24
CA LYS A 33 -5.16 -8.64 -14.43
C LYS A 33 -4.07 -7.56 -14.41
N LEU A 34 -2.82 -8.01 -14.37
CA LEU A 34 -1.66 -7.15 -14.60
C LEU A 34 -1.24 -7.34 -16.05
N ASP A 35 -1.32 -6.28 -16.85
CA ASP A 35 -0.81 -6.33 -18.22
C ASP A 35 0.69 -6.08 -18.19
N LEU A 36 1.42 -6.90 -18.94
CA LEU A 36 2.87 -6.87 -19.02
C LEU A 36 3.27 -6.51 -20.45
N TYR A 37 3.92 -5.37 -20.60
CA TYR A 37 4.39 -4.85 -21.87
C TYR A 37 5.92 -4.85 -21.92
N GLY A 38 6.46 -5.10 -23.11
CA GLY A 38 7.89 -5.14 -23.35
C GLY A 38 8.58 -6.42 -22.83
N PRO A 39 9.84 -6.62 -23.22
CA PRO A 39 10.58 -7.80 -22.81
C PRO A 39 11.09 -7.68 -21.36
N GLN A 40 10.86 -8.72 -20.55
CA GLN A 40 11.31 -8.78 -19.15
C GLN A 40 12.84 -8.85 -18.98
N TYR A 41 13.57 -9.42 -19.95
CA TYR A 41 14.96 -9.85 -19.77
C TYR A 41 15.86 -9.68 -21.02
N VAL A 42 15.59 -8.73 -21.91
CA VAL A 42 16.55 -8.42 -22.99
C VAL A 42 16.97 -6.96 -22.97
N ASN A 43 18.21 -6.70 -23.41
CA ASN A 43 18.81 -5.38 -23.68
C ASN A 43 18.09 -4.61 -24.81
N ALA A 44 16.77 -4.74 -24.92
CA ALA A 44 15.97 -3.99 -25.86
C ALA A 44 15.78 -2.57 -25.33
N LYS A 45 15.73 -1.59 -26.23
CA LYS A 45 15.47 -0.17 -25.92
C LYS A 45 14.06 0.11 -25.36
N ARG A 46 13.23 -0.92 -25.16
CA ARG A 46 11.84 -0.78 -24.69
C ARG A 46 11.74 -1.17 -23.22
N PRO A 47 11.14 -0.34 -22.37
CA PRO A 47 11.01 -0.66 -20.96
C PRO A 47 10.05 -1.84 -20.76
N PHE A 48 10.28 -2.59 -19.70
CA PHE A 48 9.30 -3.52 -19.17
C PHE A 48 8.29 -2.74 -18.34
N ILE A 49 7.02 -2.77 -18.71
CA ILE A 49 5.95 -2.05 -18.03
C ILE A 49 4.96 -3.06 -17.49
N ALA A 50 4.58 -2.88 -16.22
CA ALA A 50 3.51 -3.62 -15.59
C ALA A 50 2.40 -2.64 -15.22
N GLN A 51 1.24 -2.77 -15.87
CA GLN A 51 0.12 -1.84 -15.67
C GLN A 51 -1.13 -2.60 -15.19
N PRO A 52 -1.79 -2.13 -14.11
CA PRO A 52 -3.10 -2.63 -13.73
C PRO A 52 -4.11 -2.50 -14.87
N ASN A 53 -4.76 -3.60 -15.23
CA ASN A 53 -5.88 -3.60 -16.16
C ASN A 53 -7.17 -3.89 -15.39
N GLY A 54 -8.19 -3.07 -15.61
CA GLY A 54 -9.53 -3.20 -15.04
C GLY A 54 -9.89 -2.07 -14.09
N GLN A 55 -10.69 -2.39 -13.08
CA GLN A 55 -11.26 -1.38 -12.19
C GLN A 55 -10.36 -1.18 -10.96
N LEU A 56 -9.74 0.00 -10.86
CA LEU A 56 -9.11 0.45 -9.63
C LEU A 56 -10.15 0.48 -8.49
N LEU A 57 -9.86 -0.19 -7.38
CA LEU A 57 -10.76 -0.21 -6.22
C LEU A 57 -10.38 0.88 -5.22
N TRP A 58 -9.09 1.01 -4.88
CA TRP A 58 -8.47 2.11 -4.13
C TRP A 58 -6.94 1.97 -4.13
N GLY A 59 -6.25 2.95 -3.54
CA GLY A 59 -4.80 2.93 -3.31
C GLY A 59 -4.44 3.92 -2.21
N ASN A 60 -3.27 3.74 -1.60
CA ASN A 60 -2.78 4.65 -0.57
C ASN A 60 -1.75 5.64 -1.15
N PRO A 61 -1.48 6.77 -0.46
CA PRO A 61 -0.39 7.68 -0.84
C PRO A 61 1.00 7.00 -0.73
N PRO A 62 2.03 7.54 -1.42
CA PRO A 62 3.38 6.97 -1.47
C PRO A 62 4.22 7.20 -0.21
N THR A 63 3.69 6.79 0.94
CA THR A 63 4.33 6.93 2.26
C THR A 63 4.08 5.69 3.11
N LEU A 64 4.90 5.49 4.15
CA LEU A 64 4.67 4.46 5.14
C LEU A 64 3.28 4.64 5.76
N PRO A 65 2.43 3.61 5.90
CA PRO A 65 1.07 3.79 6.39
C PRO A 65 0.99 3.86 7.92
N TRP A 66 2.11 3.76 8.63
CA TRP A 66 2.16 3.75 10.08
C TRP A 66 2.48 5.15 10.63
N ARG A 67 1.81 5.50 11.73
CA ARG A 67 1.95 6.78 12.42
C ARG A 67 2.06 6.54 13.92
N THR A 68 2.88 7.34 14.60
CA THR A 68 3.07 7.29 16.06
C THR A 68 2.24 8.34 16.80
N LYS A 69 1.58 9.23 16.05
CA LYS A 69 0.61 10.19 16.56
C LYS A 69 -0.74 9.96 15.88
N PRO A 70 -1.85 10.39 16.52
CA PRO A 70 -3.16 10.40 15.87
C PRO A 70 -3.13 11.19 14.56
N PRO A 71 -3.96 10.81 13.57
CA PRO A 71 -4.08 11.56 12.33
C PRO A 71 -4.48 13.01 12.62
N GLY A 72 -3.78 13.96 11.97
CA GLY A 72 -4.07 15.39 12.08
C GLY A 72 -5.10 15.86 11.05
N ALA A 73 -5.43 17.16 11.10
CA ALA A 73 -6.29 17.79 10.09
C ALA A 73 -5.66 17.77 8.69
N GLU A 74 -4.33 17.85 8.62
CA GLU A 74 -3.56 17.78 7.38
C GLU A 74 -2.80 16.46 7.30
N PHE A 75 -2.80 15.84 6.12
CA PHE A 75 -2.00 14.65 5.88
C PHE A 75 -0.56 15.04 5.57
N THR A 76 0.40 14.52 6.36
CA THR A 76 1.81 14.69 6.06
C THR A 76 2.41 13.41 5.49
N LEU A 77 3.14 13.57 4.36
CA LEU A 77 3.91 12.49 3.75
C LEU A 77 5.10 12.06 4.60
N ASP A 78 5.58 12.94 5.47
CA ASP A 78 6.72 12.75 6.38
C ASP A 78 6.41 13.36 7.74
N GLY A 79 6.99 12.83 8.82
CA GLY A 79 6.89 13.44 10.16
C GLY A 79 6.94 12.45 11.31
N ASP A 80 5.80 11.88 11.66
CA ASP A 80 5.60 11.00 12.82
C ASP A 80 5.65 9.51 12.47
N GLN A 81 6.18 9.19 11.30
CA GLN A 81 6.39 7.83 10.83
C GLN A 81 7.54 7.15 11.56
N PRO A 82 7.38 5.88 11.96
CA PRO A 82 8.54 5.07 12.31
C PRO A 82 9.39 4.76 11.08
N LYS A 83 10.63 4.29 11.27
CA LYS A 83 11.43 3.80 10.14
C LYS A 83 11.02 2.37 9.80
N GLY A 84 10.62 2.13 8.56
CA GLY A 84 10.22 0.81 8.07
C GLY A 84 11.39 0.01 7.47
N LYS A 85 11.36 -1.31 7.62
CA LYS A 85 12.18 -2.22 6.82
C LYS A 85 11.41 -3.49 6.48
N PHE A 86 11.29 -3.78 5.19
CA PHE A 86 10.76 -5.07 4.72
C PHE A 86 11.73 -6.19 5.05
N THR A 87 11.22 -7.31 5.56
CA THR A 87 12.06 -8.43 6.00
C THR A 87 11.88 -9.67 5.14
N ALA A 88 10.65 -10.07 4.82
CA ALA A 88 10.41 -11.28 4.05
C ALA A 88 9.00 -11.37 3.47
N THR A 89 8.89 -12.16 2.39
CA THR A 89 7.64 -12.78 1.95
C THR A 89 7.73 -14.27 2.22
N THR A 90 6.68 -14.87 2.79
CA THR A 90 6.52 -16.33 2.79
C THR A 90 5.21 -16.71 2.13
N THR A 91 5.22 -17.82 1.41
CA THR A 91 4.02 -18.46 0.86
C THR A 91 3.97 -19.89 1.33
N ASP A 92 2.79 -20.36 1.72
CA ASP A 92 2.52 -21.78 2.01
C ASP A 92 1.73 -22.45 0.86
N GLY A 93 1.66 -21.80 -0.30
CA GLY A 93 0.90 -22.23 -1.46
C GLY A 93 -0.59 -21.83 -1.43
N LYS A 94 -1.12 -21.42 -0.27
CA LYS A 94 -2.52 -20.96 -0.12
C LYS A 94 -2.61 -19.50 0.27
N SER A 95 -1.62 -19.01 1.00
CA SER A 95 -1.58 -17.69 1.58
C SER A 95 -0.21 -17.06 1.38
N VAL A 96 -0.18 -15.73 1.33
CA VAL A 96 1.05 -14.95 1.31
C VAL A 96 1.12 -14.15 2.60
N THR A 97 2.22 -14.29 3.33
CA THR A 97 2.53 -13.47 4.50
C THR A 97 3.67 -12.52 4.17
N LEU A 98 3.40 -11.23 4.33
CA LEU A 98 4.38 -10.16 4.22
C LEU A 98 4.87 -9.82 5.62
N ARG A 99 6.19 -9.68 5.79
CA ARG A 99 6.81 -9.34 7.08
C ARG A 99 7.67 -8.09 6.94
N TYR A 100 7.55 -7.22 7.92
CA TYR A 100 8.38 -6.03 8.05
C TYR A 100 8.54 -5.63 9.50
N THR A 101 9.50 -4.75 9.76
CA THR A 101 9.76 -4.18 11.08
C THR A 101 9.63 -2.67 11.04
N LEU A 102 9.07 -2.10 12.09
CA LEU A 102 9.01 -0.67 12.36
C LEU A 102 9.99 -0.34 13.47
N GLN A 103 10.83 0.67 13.29
CA GLN A 103 11.70 1.21 14.32
C GLN A 103 11.14 2.55 14.80
N LEU A 104 10.73 2.59 16.07
CA LEU A 104 10.15 3.77 16.68
C LEU A 104 11.25 4.73 17.13
N ALA A 105 10.91 6.01 17.29
CA ALA A 105 11.84 7.00 17.83
C ALA A 105 12.29 6.69 19.27
N THR A 106 11.50 5.90 20.02
CA THR A 106 11.84 5.39 21.36
C THR A 106 12.95 4.34 21.34
N GLY A 107 13.33 3.83 20.17
CA GLY A 107 14.27 2.71 20.00
C GLY A 107 13.61 1.33 20.03
N GLU A 108 12.29 1.26 20.27
CA GLU A 108 11.54 0.02 20.19
C GLU A 108 11.41 -0.48 18.74
N SER A 109 11.54 -1.79 18.57
CA SER A 109 11.34 -2.47 17.29
C SER A 109 10.04 -3.25 17.32
N VAL A 110 9.14 -2.96 16.38
CA VAL A 110 7.83 -3.61 16.26
C VAL A 110 7.82 -4.48 15.01
N ALA A 111 7.63 -5.78 15.17
CA ALA A 111 7.46 -6.71 14.06
C ALA A 111 6.00 -6.73 13.62
N VAL A 112 5.78 -6.67 12.31
CA VAL A 112 4.46 -6.77 11.70
C VAL A 112 4.43 -7.91 10.69
N GLN A 113 3.39 -8.72 10.77
CA GLN A 113 3.03 -9.71 9.76
C GLN A 113 1.69 -9.31 9.16
N LEU A 114 1.61 -9.22 7.84
CA LEU A 114 0.43 -8.86 7.09
C LEU A 114 0.08 -10.00 6.13
N GLN A 115 -1.13 -10.52 6.23
CA GLN A 115 -1.65 -11.57 5.37
C GLN A 115 -2.94 -11.10 4.69
N PRO A 116 -2.86 -10.64 3.44
CA PRO A 116 -4.05 -10.28 2.68
C PRO A 116 -4.77 -11.55 2.18
N SER A 117 -6.08 -11.50 2.16
CA SER A 117 -6.95 -12.60 1.73
C SER A 117 -8.25 -12.06 1.15
N ASN A 118 -8.94 -12.87 0.36
CA ASN A 118 -10.30 -12.56 -0.08
C ASN A 118 -11.31 -13.26 0.85
N SER A 119 -12.34 -12.55 1.27
CA SER A 119 -13.43 -13.06 2.10
C SER A 119 -14.78 -12.77 1.45
N SER A 120 -15.86 -13.36 1.97
CA SER A 120 -17.23 -13.04 1.52
C SER A 120 -17.63 -11.58 1.74
N ARG A 121 -16.95 -10.88 2.67
CA ARG A 121 -17.16 -9.45 2.96
C ARG A 121 -16.27 -8.52 2.13
N GLY A 122 -15.36 -9.08 1.32
CA GLY A 122 -14.38 -8.34 0.52
C GLY A 122 -12.94 -8.66 0.91
N LEU A 123 -12.02 -7.74 0.59
CA LEU A 123 -10.61 -7.89 0.92
C LEU A 123 -10.41 -7.83 2.45
N GLN A 124 -9.72 -8.81 2.99
CA GLN A 124 -9.33 -8.85 4.39
C GLN A 124 -7.81 -8.79 4.52
N ARG A 125 -7.32 -7.99 5.47
CA ARG A 125 -5.89 -7.89 5.83
C ARG A 125 -5.75 -8.32 7.28
N ALA A 126 -5.30 -9.55 7.51
CA ALA A 126 -4.97 -10.01 8.86
C ALA A 126 -3.59 -9.48 9.24
N MET A 127 -3.49 -8.77 10.37
CA MET A 127 -2.23 -8.22 10.87
C MET A 127 -1.90 -8.78 12.25
N THR A 128 -0.67 -9.24 12.42
CA THR A 128 -0.09 -9.58 13.71
C THR A 128 1.02 -8.58 14.00
N ILE A 129 0.89 -7.85 15.10
CA ILE A 129 1.82 -6.80 15.52
C ILE A 129 2.42 -7.24 16.85
N SER A 130 3.75 -7.20 16.99
CA SER A 130 4.41 -7.49 18.27
C SER A 130 4.05 -6.43 19.32
N GLN A 131 4.26 -6.76 20.60
CA GLN A 131 4.03 -5.81 21.69
C GLN A 131 4.78 -4.49 21.46
N CYS A 132 4.09 -3.39 21.74
CA CYS A 132 4.58 -2.03 21.63
C CYS A 132 3.99 -1.23 22.80
N LYS A 133 4.78 -0.35 23.41
CA LYS A 133 4.32 0.49 24.55
C LYS A 133 3.52 1.70 24.09
N SER A 134 3.71 2.14 22.86
CA SER A 134 3.05 3.31 22.31
C SER A 134 1.93 2.90 21.34
N PRO A 135 0.80 3.63 21.32
CA PRO A 135 -0.21 3.47 20.29
C PRO A 135 0.40 3.65 18.89
N LEU A 136 -0.07 2.86 17.94
CA LEU A 136 0.26 2.97 16.53
C LEU A 136 -1.04 3.18 15.74
N TRP A 137 -0.99 4.04 14.75
CA TRP A 137 -2.09 4.33 13.85
C TRP A 137 -1.73 3.82 12.46
N PHE A 138 -2.69 3.20 11.76
CA PHE A 138 -2.46 2.54 10.48
C PHE A 138 -3.41 3.07 9.42
N LEU A 139 -2.88 3.73 8.39
CA LEU A 139 -3.67 4.13 7.23
C LEU A 139 -4.11 2.88 6.48
N ALA A 140 -5.31 2.42 6.78
CA ALA A 140 -5.93 1.29 6.13
C ALA A 140 -6.23 1.62 4.67
N ASN A 141 -7.01 2.67 4.44
CA ASN A 141 -7.45 3.06 3.10
C ASN A 141 -7.47 4.58 2.94
N SER A 142 -7.13 5.04 1.74
CA SER A 142 -7.31 6.41 1.29
C SER A 142 -8.19 6.42 0.04
N PHE A 143 -9.30 7.16 0.07
CA PHE A 143 -10.21 7.31 -1.06
C PHE A 143 -10.19 8.76 -1.54
N GLN A 144 -9.72 8.99 -2.77
CA GLN A 144 -9.75 10.32 -3.38
C GLN A 144 -11.20 10.80 -3.54
N ASN A 145 -11.40 12.12 -3.48
CA ASN A 145 -12.73 12.70 -3.68
C ASN A 145 -13.35 12.25 -5.02
N GLY A 146 -14.66 11.99 -5.03
CA GLY A 146 -15.39 11.50 -6.21
C GLY A 146 -15.20 10.02 -6.53
N THR A 147 -14.37 9.28 -5.79
CA THR A 147 -14.26 7.81 -5.94
C THR A 147 -15.32 7.07 -5.13
N ALA A 148 -15.65 5.85 -5.57
CA ALA A 148 -16.58 4.99 -4.84
C ALA A 148 -15.95 4.53 -3.51
N LYS A 149 -16.46 5.07 -2.41
CA LYS A 149 -16.05 4.73 -1.05
C LYS A 149 -16.42 3.30 -0.68
N ARG A 150 -15.66 2.68 0.23
CA ARG A 150 -15.92 1.34 0.77
C ARG A 150 -15.83 1.39 2.28
N GLY A 151 -16.70 0.64 2.95
CA GLY A 151 -16.63 0.51 4.41
C GLY A 151 -15.34 -0.20 4.83
N VAL A 152 -14.69 0.34 5.86
CA VAL A 152 -13.55 -0.29 6.53
C VAL A 152 -13.99 -0.64 7.94
N THR A 153 -13.75 -1.88 8.34
CA THR A 153 -14.05 -2.38 9.68
C THR A 153 -12.79 -3.00 10.27
N VAL A 154 -12.64 -2.92 11.58
CA VAL A 154 -11.55 -3.55 12.32
C VAL A 154 -12.13 -4.50 13.37
N ASP A 155 -11.57 -5.70 13.44
CA ASP A 155 -11.88 -6.72 14.44
C ASP A 155 -10.56 -7.23 15.04
N GLY A 156 -10.52 -7.48 16.35
CA GLY A 156 -9.31 -7.97 17.01
C GLY A 156 -9.34 -7.86 18.54
N ILE A 157 -8.16 -7.77 19.14
CA ILE A 157 -8.00 -7.52 20.58
C ILE A 157 -8.61 -6.15 20.91
N GLY A 158 -9.22 -6.01 22.10
CA GLY A 158 -9.90 -4.78 22.52
C GLY A 158 -9.00 -3.54 22.44
N GLY A 159 -9.61 -2.38 22.14
CA GLY A 159 -8.91 -1.10 21.96
C GLY A 159 -8.66 -0.69 20.51
N LEU A 160 -9.16 -1.47 19.54
CA LEU A 160 -9.14 -1.12 18.12
C LEU A 160 -10.40 -0.34 17.74
N ALA A 161 -10.23 0.70 16.93
CA ALA A 161 -11.31 1.48 16.32
C ALA A 161 -10.85 1.95 14.93
N VAL A 162 -11.82 2.30 14.08
CA VAL A 162 -11.54 2.99 12.81
C VAL A 162 -11.86 4.45 13.00
N GLU A 163 -10.88 5.32 12.73
CA GLU A 163 -11.08 6.76 12.66
C GLU A 163 -11.12 7.21 11.21
N VAL A 164 -12.16 7.96 10.84
CA VAL A 164 -12.33 8.47 9.48
C VAL A 164 -12.09 9.97 9.47
N THR A 165 -11.09 10.39 8.71
CA THR A 165 -10.75 11.81 8.52
C THR A 165 -10.90 12.19 7.04
N ASN A 166 -11.16 13.47 6.79
CA ASN A 166 -11.06 14.04 5.45
C ASN A 166 -9.93 15.07 5.49
N SER A 167 -8.86 14.79 4.77
CA SER A 167 -7.65 15.61 4.82
C SER A 167 -7.20 15.97 3.41
N PRO A 168 -6.72 17.22 3.20
CA PRO A 168 -5.99 17.56 1.99
C PRO A 168 -4.79 16.63 1.82
N LEU A 169 -4.60 16.15 0.60
CA LEU A 169 -3.55 15.23 0.22
C LEU A 169 -2.85 15.81 -1.01
N SER A 170 -1.55 16.07 -0.85
CA SER A 170 -0.67 16.54 -1.92
C SER A 170 0.55 15.63 -1.99
N TYR A 171 0.76 15.00 -3.14
CA TYR A 171 1.94 14.19 -3.40
C TYR A 171 2.21 14.08 -4.89
N THR A 172 3.37 13.55 -5.23
CA THR A 172 3.79 13.39 -6.61
C THR A 172 3.92 11.92 -6.97
N GLU A 173 3.34 11.51 -8.09
CA GLU A 173 3.46 10.16 -8.63
C GLU A 173 4.07 10.17 -10.03
N THR A 174 4.86 9.14 -10.33
CA THR A 174 5.37 8.92 -11.68
C THR A 174 4.29 8.24 -12.50
N ILE A 175 3.95 8.83 -13.65
CA ILE A 175 3.01 8.27 -14.61
C ILE A 175 3.78 7.79 -15.82
N ILE A 176 3.41 6.60 -16.28
CA ILE A 176 3.97 6.00 -17.48
C ILE A 176 2.87 6.03 -18.54
N THR A 177 3.10 6.78 -19.62
CA THR A 177 2.19 6.81 -20.77
C THR A 177 2.85 6.13 -21.95
N GLU A 178 2.15 5.18 -22.58
CA GLU A 178 2.56 4.60 -23.86
C GLU A 178 1.78 5.26 -25.01
N LEU A 179 2.50 5.94 -25.88
CA LEU A 179 1.98 6.51 -27.13
C LEU A 179 2.69 5.81 -28.30
N GLY A 180 2.14 4.68 -28.73
CA GLY A 180 2.69 3.91 -29.85
C GLY A 180 4.00 3.22 -29.50
N ALA A 181 5.13 3.71 -30.01
CA ALA A 181 6.45 3.10 -29.83
C ALA A 181 7.29 3.76 -28.73
N GLU A 182 6.78 4.82 -28.11
CA GLU A 182 7.47 5.61 -27.09
C GLU A 182 6.80 5.44 -25.72
N THR A 183 7.64 5.25 -24.71
CA THR A 183 7.24 5.27 -23.30
C THR A 183 7.68 6.60 -22.71
N ILE A 184 6.73 7.39 -22.22
CA ILE A 184 6.99 8.68 -21.57
C ILE A 184 6.85 8.47 -20.06
N TYR A 185 7.89 8.85 -19.32
CA TYR A 185 7.86 8.95 -17.87
C TYR A 185 7.57 10.40 -17.51
N ASP A 186 6.37 10.66 -17.01
CA ASP A 186 5.95 11.97 -16.52
C ASP A 186 5.76 11.92 -15.00
N THR A 187 5.63 13.10 -14.41
CA THR A 187 5.48 13.30 -12.98
C THR A 187 4.22 14.13 -12.77
N GLN A 188 3.19 13.54 -12.16
CA GLN A 188 1.95 14.24 -11.86
C GLN A 188 1.88 14.59 -10.38
N THR A 189 1.59 15.85 -10.09
CA THR A 189 1.17 16.26 -8.75
C THR A 189 -0.31 15.90 -8.58
N ILE A 190 -0.58 15.09 -7.56
CA ILE A 190 -1.92 14.77 -7.09
C ILE A 190 -2.25 15.75 -5.97
N GLU A 191 -3.26 16.59 -6.18
CA GLU A 191 -3.84 17.46 -5.16
C GLU A 191 -5.32 17.12 -5.03
N THR A 192 -5.72 16.59 -3.87
CA THR A 192 -7.10 16.17 -3.63
C THR A 192 -7.47 16.27 -2.16
N VAL A 193 -8.75 16.13 -1.85
CA VAL A 193 -9.20 15.82 -0.49
C VAL A 193 -9.48 14.33 -0.45
N ALA A 194 -8.82 13.61 0.45
CA ALA A 194 -9.00 12.18 0.58
C ALA A 194 -9.75 11.84 1.88
N GLU A 195 -10.70 10.92 1.79
CA GLU A 195 -11.24 10.25 2.97
C GLU A 195 -10.27 9.16 3.38
N GLN A 196 -9.69 9.30 4.57
CA GLN A 196 -8.68 8.41 5.11
C GLN A 196 -9.26 7.62 6.28
N HIS A 197 -8.99 6.32 6.29
CA HIS A 197 -9.43 5.37 7.31
C HIS A 197 -8.19 4.92 8.07
N TRP A 198 -8.11 5.33 9.34
CA TRP A 198 -7.00 5.10 10.27
C TRP A 198 -7.35 4.10 11.36
#